data_AF-A0A177QWG1-F1
#
_entry.id   AF-A0A177QWG1-F1
#
_cell.length_a   1.000
_cell.length_b   1.000
_cell.length_c   1.000
_cell.angle_alpha   90.00
_cell.angle_beta   90.00
_cell.angle_gamma   90.00
#
_symmetry.space_group_name_H-M   'P 1'
#
loop_
_entity.id
_entity.type
_entity.pdbx_description
1 polymer ?
#
loop_
_entity_poly.entity_id
_entity_poly.type
_entity_poly.pdbx_seq_one_letter_code
_entity_poly.pdbx_strand_id
1 'polypeptide(L)'
;MKRTLIAVAFTSLASSLTGCAWMYTPQTDITGQQFQYRPGTGVVESRTPAPRPFMAAAGGSAPEQLYRLKIRMDDGRTQYLDTDSTDFKAGDRIRLTDERLIEAR
;
A
#
# COMPACT_ATOMS: atom_id res chain seq x y z
N MET A 1 0.74 -82.10 -2.10
CA MET A 1 0.46 -82.66 -3.45
C MET A 1 0.05 -81.51 -4.36
N LYS A 2 0.63 -81.45 -5.57
CA LYS A 2 0.24 -80.64 -6.76
C LYS A 2 0.42 -79.11 -6.60
N ARG A 3 1.54 -78.50 -7.01
CA ARG A 3 1.97 -78.17 -8.39
C ARG A 3 0.87 -77.46 -9.19
N THR A 4 1.07 -76.19 -9.54
CA THR A 4 1.47 -75.76 -10.90
C THR A 4 1.23 -74.25 -11.09
N LEU A 5 2.30 -73.58 -11.57
CA LEU A 5 2.39 -72.22 -12.09
C LEU A 5 1.45 -71.97 -13.28
N ILE A 6 0.84 -70.79 -13.38
CA ILE A 6 0.62 -70.11 -14.67
C ILE A 6 0.80 -68.60 -14.47
N ALA A 7 1.85 -68.07 -15.09
CA ALA A 7 2.10 -66.65 -15.28
C ALA A 7 1.16 -66.12 -16.36
N VAL A 8 0.48 -65.00 -16.10
CA VAL A 8 -0.13 -64.18 -17.15
C VAL A 8 0.41 -62.77 -16.98
N ALA A 9 1.34 -62.42 -17.86
CA ALA A 9 1.81 -61.07 -18.04
C ALA A 9 0.65 -60.22 -18.60
N PHE A 10 0.07 -59.38 -17.76
CA PHE A 10 -0.80 -58.29 -18.20
C PHE A 10 0.02 -57.00 -18.15
N THR A 11 0.62 -56.66 -19.28
CA THR A 11 1.14 -55.33 -19.57
C THR A 11 -0.05 -54.37 -19.69
N SER A 12 -0.42 -53.70 -18.61
CA SER A 12 -1.35 -52.57 -18.65
C SER A 12 -0.56 -51.26 -18.64
N LEU A 13 -0.63 -50.60 -19.79
CA LEU A 13 -0.30 -49.20 -20.09
C LEU A 13 -0.33 -48.27 -18.85
N ALA A 14 0.83 -47.70 -18.51
CA ALA A 14 0.91 -46.57 -17.59
C ALA A 14 0.49 -45.29 -18.35
N SER A 15 -0.78 -44.93 -18.25
CA SER A 15 -1.27 -43.61 -18.65
C SER A 15 -0.79 -42.57 -17.65
N SER A 16 0.38 -41.98 -17.91
CA SER A 16 0.85 -40.80 -17.19
C SER A 16 -0.06 -39.62 -17.52
N LEU A 17 -1.08 -39.39 -16.68
CA LEU A 17 -1.77 -38.12 -16.57
C LEU A 17 -0.77 -37.10 -16.02
N THR A 18 0.03 -36.51 -16.91
CA THR A 18 0.79 -35.29 -16.62
C THR A 18 -0.24 -34.18 -16.44
N GLY A 19 -0.82 -34.10 -15.24
CA GLY A 19 -1.56 -32.93 -14.81
C GLY A 19 -0.60 -31.77 -14.85
N CYS A 20 -0.86 -30.80 -15.72
CA CYS A 20 -0.22 -29.49 -15.66
C CYS A 20 -0.46 -28.97 -14.24
N ALA A 21 0.57 -29.02 -13.40
CA ALA A 21 0.57 -28.32 -12.13
C ALA A 21 0.63 -26.84 -12.48
N TRP A 22 -0.56 -26.23 -12.61
CA TRP A 22 -0.71 -24.79 -12.63
C TRP A 22 -0.14 -24.30 -11.30
N MET A 23 1.11 -23.85 -11.34
CA MET A 23 1.75 -23.15 -10.24
C MET A 23 0.93 -21.90 -9.97
N TYR A 24 -0.03 -22.00 -9.06
CA TYR A 24 -0.69 -20.84 -8.47
C TYR A 24 0.34 -20.15 -7.60
N THR A 25 1.07 -19.19 -8.18
CA THR A 25 1.80 -18.22 -7.39
C THR A 25 0.73 -17.32 -6.75
N PRO A 26 0.57 -17.32 -5.42
CA PRO A 26 -0.33 -16.37 -4.78
C PRO A 26 0.18 -14.97 -5.11
N GLN A 27 -0.58 -14.25 -5.93
CA GLN A 27 -0.27 -12.86 -6.22
C GLN A 27 -0.54 -12.08 -4.94
N THR A 28 0.50 -11.52 -4.33
CA THR A 28 0.36 -10.69 -3.14
C THR A 28 -0.40 -9.43 -3.52
N ASP A 29 -1.60 -9.27 -2.97
CA ASP A 29 -2.40 -8.07 -3.16
C ASP A 29 -1.72 -6.86 -2.49
N ILE A 30 -1.55 -5.78 -3.23
CA ILE A 30 -0.97 -4.53 -2.72
C ILE A 30 -2.14 -3.64 -2.32
N THR A 31 -2.51 -3.67 -1.05
CA THR A 31 -3.53 -2.77 -0.50
C THR A 31 -2.93 -1.39 -0.24
N GLY A 32 -3.59 -0.32 -0.69
CA GLY A 32 -3.17 1.05 -0.38
C GLY A 32 -3.27 1.36 1.12
N GLN A 33 -2.24 1.99 1.69
CA GLN A 33 -2.30 2.47 3.07
C GLN A 33 -3.15 3.74 3.15
N GLN A 34 -4.29 3.65 3.86
CA GLN A 34 -5.07 4.82 4.27
C GLN A 34 -4.37 5.47 5.48
N PHE A 35 -3.72 6.62 5.29
CA PHE A 35 -3.15 7.38 6.40
C PHE A 35 -4.28 8.12 7.13
N GLN A 36 -4.60 7.66 8.33
CA GLN A 36 -5.60 8.33 9.17
C GLN A 36 -5.07 9.69 9.65
N TYR A 37 -5.82 10.76 9.38
CA TYR A 37 -5.53 12.09 9.92
C TYR A 37 -5.64 12.08 11.44
N ARG A 38 -4.69 12.73 12.13
CA ARG A 38 -4.71 12.87 13.58
C ARG A 38 -4.24 14.27 13.98
N PRO A 39 -5.05 15.02 14.74
CA PRO A 39 -4.66 16.34 15.23
C PRO A 39 -3.53 16.24 16.25
N GLY A 40 -2.84 17.36 16.48
CA GLY A 40 -1.72 17.47 17.41
C GLY A 40 -0.66 18.46 16.94
N THR A 41 0.44 18.55 17.66
CA THR A 41 1.58 19.41 17.31
C THR A 41 2.76 18.61 16.78
N GLY A 42 3.54 19.22 15.91
CA GLY A 42 4.69 18.56 15.29
C GLY A 42 5.60 19.51 14.54
N VAL A 43 6.64 18.96 13.94
CA VAL A 43 7.62 19.67 13.12
C VAL A 43 7.59 19.10 11.71
N VAL A 44 7.58 19.98 10.71
CA VAL A 44 7.70 19.56 9.31
C VAL A 44 9.13 19.05 9.07
N GLU A 45 9.27 17.77 8.71
CA GLU A 45 10.56 17.17 8.35
C GLU A 45 10.92 17.44 6.88
N SER A 46 9.93 17.42 5.99
CA SER A 46 10.15 17.69 4.56
C SER A 46 8.87 18.08 3.85
N ARG A 47 9.05 18.78 2.72
CA ARG A 47 7.99 19.07 1.74
C ARG A 47 8.42 18.55 0.39
N THR A 48 7.62 17.70 -0.22
CA THR A 48 7.83 17.21 -1.58
C THR A 48 6.60 17.47 -2.44
N PRO A 49 6.73 17.57 -3.77
CA PRO A 49 5.57 17.54 -4.64
C PRO A 49 4.74 16.29 -4.33
N ALA A 50 3.45 16.47 -4.01
CA ALA A 50 2.58 15.33 -3.79
C ALA A 50 2.43 14.55 -5.10
N PRO A 51 2.38 13.21 -5.05
CA PRO A 51 1.95 12.42 -6.19
C PRO A 51 0.60 12.97 -6.65
N ARG A 52 0.53 13.42 -7.92
CA ARG A 52 -0.70 13.96 -8.48
C ARG A 52 -1.80 12.91 -8.28
N PRO A 53 -2.96 13.27 -7.72
CA PRO A 53 -4.03 12.29 -7.60
C PRO A 53 -4.38 11.82 -9.01
N PHE A 54 -4.40 10.50 -9.22
CA PHE A 54 -4.93 9.93 -10.45
C PHE A 54 -6.45 10.19 -10.57
N MET A 55 -7.11 10.66 -9.50
CA MET A 55 -8.55 10.94 -9.45
C MET A 55 -8.84 12.14 -8.54
N ALA A 56 -9.40 13.21 -9.10
CA ALA A 56 -10.15 14.19 -8.33
C ALA A 56 -11.43 13.52 -7.84
N ALA A 57 -11.42 12.96 -6.64
CA ALA A 57 -12.64 12.47 -6.03
C ALA A 57 -13.54 13.67 -5.70
N ALA A 58 -14.74 13.69 -6.30
CA ALA A 58 -15.82 14.66 -6.07
C ALA A 58 -15.57 16.10 -6.54
N GLY A 59 -15.56 16.31 -7.88
CA GLY A 59 -16.09 17.55 -8.50
C GLY A 59 -15.42 18.89 -8.18
N GLY A 60 -14.30 18.90 -7.44
CA GLY A 60 -13.52 20.10 -7.15
C GLY A 60 -12.44 20.33 -8.19
N SER A 61 -12.17 21.60 -8.49
CA SER A 61 -10.95 22.00 -9.22
C SER A 61 -9.74 21.51 -8.44
N ALA A 62 -9.01 20.54 -8.98
CA ALA A 62 -7.76 20.11 -8.37
C ALA A 62 -6.77 21.29 -8.43
N PRO A 63 -6.15 21.69 -7.31
CA PRO A 63 -5.08 22.67 -7.35
C PRO A 63 -3.97 22.17 -8.28
N GLU A 64 -3.37 23.10 -9.04
CA GLU A 64 -2.40 22.80 -10.10
C GLU A 64 -1.20 21.98 -9.57
N GLN A 65 -0.83 22.21 -8.31
CA GLN A 65 0.18 21.45 -7.60
C GLN A 65 -0.17 21.31 -6.11
N LEU A 66 -0.19 20.06 -5.64
CA LEU A 66 -0.21 19.74 -4.21
C LEU A 66 1.22 19.45 -3.72
N TYR A 67 1.47 19.73 -2.45
CA TYR A 67 2.69 19.40 -1.75
C TYR A 67 2.38 18.46 -0.60
N ARG A 68 3.15 17.38 -0.49
CA ARG A 68 3.13 16.46 0.63
C ARG A 68 4.09 16.93 1.70
N LEU A 69 3.54 17.24 2.87
CA LEU A 69 4.30 17.47 4.08
C LEU A 69 4.52 16.13 4.79
N LYS A 70 5.77 15.86 5.17
CA LYS A 70 6.10 14.83 6.16
C LYS A 70 6.27 15.51 7.51
N ILE A 71 5.44 15.17 8.47
CA ILE A 71 5.38 15.84 9.77
C ILE A 71 5.78 14.83 10.86
N ARG A 72 6.79 15.18 11.66
CA ARG A 72 7.12 14.49 12.91
C ARG A 72 6.23 15.04 14.02
N MET A 73 5.28 14.25 14.47
CA MET A 73 4.40 14.61 15.58
C MET A 73 5.15 14.49 16.91
N ASP A 74 4.76 15.28 17.90
CA ASP A 74 5.35 15.25 19.25
C ASP A 74 5.07 13.93 19.99
N ASP A 75 4.02 13.20 19.60
CA ASP A 75 3.72 11.85 20.08
C ASP A 75 4.62 10.75 19.47
N GLY A 76 5.61 11.14 18.66
CA GLY A 76 6.58 10.27 18.01
C GLY A 76 6.15 9.75 16.63
N ARG A 77 4.87 9.89 16.25
CA ARG A 77 4.35 9.41 14.96
C ARG A 77 4.79 10.30 13.81
N THR A 78 4.72 9.75 12.60
CA THR A 78 4.86 10.54 11.36
C THR A 78 3.50 10.63 10.68
N GLN A 79 3.13 11.82 10.26
CA GLN A 79 1.92 12.05 9.46
C GLN A 79 2.29 12.67 8.12
N TYR A 80 1.63 12.20 7.07
CA TYR A 80 1.74 12.77 5.74
C TYR A 80 0.46 13.52 5.41
N LEU A 81 0.59 14.78 5.00
CA LEU A 81 -0.54 15.63 4.67
C LEU A 81 -0.28 16.33 3.35
N ASP A 82 -1.26 16.31 2.46
CA ASP A 82 -1.19 17.02 1.20
C ASP A 82 -1.87 18.39 1.35
N THR A 83 -1.20 19.45 0.90
CA THR A 83 -1.68 20.84 0.94
C THR A 83 -1.30 21.56 -0.34
N ASP A 84 -2.07 22.56 -0.73
CA ASP A 84 -1.77 23.47 -1.83
C ASP A 84 -0.88 24.67 -1.39
N SER A 85 -0.69 24.88 -0.09
CA SER A 85 0.16 25.95 0.43
C SER A 85 1.66 25.62 0.33
N THR A 86 2.45 26.64 -0.02
CA THR A 86 3.91 26.62 -0.02
C THR A 86 4.56 27.30 1.19
N ASP A 87 3.75 27.69 2.17
CA ASP A 87 4.21 28.50 3.30
C ASP A 87 4.97 27.64 4.31
N PHE A 88 4.61 26.36 4.42
CA PHE A 88 5.23 25.41 5.33
C PHE A 88 6.51 24.81 4.73
N LYS A 89 7.59 24.85 5.51
CA LYS A 89 8.95 24.40 5.16
C LYS A 89 9.48 23.45 6.23
N ALA A 90 10.52 22.70 5.88
CA ALA A 90 11.19 21.83 6.84
C ALA A 90 11.75 22.66 8.02
N GLY A 91 11.54 22.19 9.24
CA GLY A 91 11.88 22.88 10.48
C GLY A 91 10.72 23.66 11.11
N ASP A 92 9.65 23.93 10.38
CA ASP A 92 8.52 24.69 10.91
C ASP A 92 7.77 23.91 11.99
N ARG A 93 7.49 24.60 13.10
CA ARG A 93 6.61 24.09 14.15
C ARG A 93 5.17 24.40 13.77
N ILE A 94 4.33 23.37 13.77
CA ILE A 94 2.94 23.49 13.36
C ILE A 94 1.98 22.81 14.33
N ARG A 95 0.71 23.23 14.28
CA ARG A 95 -0.44 22.58 14.90
C ARG A 95 -1.40 22.08 13.83
N LEU A 96 -1.74 20.81 13.91
CA LEU A 96 -2.81 20.15 13.16
C LEU A 96 -4.08 20.18 14.02
N THR A 97 -5.12 20.87 13.56
CA THR A 97 -6.36 21.04 14.32
C THR A 97 -7.39 19.96 13.99
N ASP A 98 -8.39 19.76 14.84
CA ASP A 98 -9.47 18.80 14.58
C ASP A 98 -10.27 19.14 13.30
N GLU A 99 -10.31 20.41 12.93
CA GLU A 99 -10.94 20.94 11.71
C GLU A 99 -10.09 20.69 10.45
N ARG A 100 -8.96 19.99 10.56
CA ARG A 100 -8.03 19.67 9.47
C ARG A 100 -7.33 20.89 8.89
N LEU A 101 -7.04 21.87 9.74
CA LEU A 101 -6.24 23.04 9.40
C LEU A 101 -4.80 22.88 9.87
N ILE A 102 -3.90 23.65 9.25
CA ILE A 102 -2.49 23.75 9.63
C ILE A 102 -2.24 25.18 10.11
N GLU A 103 -1.79 25.33 11.36
CA GLU A 103 -1.42 26.61 11.95
C GLU A 103 0.09 26.65 12.23
N ALA A 104 0.75 27.74 11.87
CA ALA A 104 2.13 28.01 12.26
C ALA A 104 2.19 28.44 13.74
N ARG A 105 3.21 27.97 14.47
CA ARG A 105 3.42 28.29 15.89
C ARG A 105 4.70 29.06 16.12
#